data_AF-A0A511YA66-F1
#
_entry.id   AF-A0A511YA66-F1
#
_cell.length_a   1.000
_cell.length_b   1.000
_cell.length_c   1.000
_cell.angle_alpha   90.00
_cell.angle_beta   90.00
_cell.angle_gamma   90.00
#
_symmetry.space_group_name_H-M   'P 1'
#
loop_
_entity.id
_entity.type
_entity.pdbx_description
1 polymer ?
#
loop_
_entity_poly.entity_id
_entity_poly.type
_entity_poly.pdbx_seq_one_letter_code
_entity_poly.pdbx_strand_id
1 'polypeptide(L)'
;MKKFSFLLVLSLLLFTACKKDHVDATNTKTLQSSINDMTSSLSTIKQIKFNEALYILKTFGVEAEGDVEELKALGKLIDGKKVPEILALADEVAQKNGIEWASTSPPSLGEMNIFGDDKAKETDANDVKASSLSIITRPTGDDGSGAPTAIQIVPRLVDGSGNPVSFTGAGLEATLEVFSNGVKLSTAKNLMQDNNFKGFNLKFSSIPAAKVVDNKIDITVSVKTTAKTFKMSKIGLDVNASALKVPAVPKTDSTSVTQDPNAVIDPNNPTATPTTPTDPNATTTTPAAPKQPAADPKSTVSKFLNSVSSQNLKAAYETSSNPSWGSYESFSNPTSGFGSVKNVSVKNITTNGTTANGASVNATYDVTDKNGKTTSLKVTFGLKNVNGDWKISSYKINP
;
A
#
# COMPACT_ATOMS: atom_id res chain seq x y z
N MET A 1 48.04 21.40 14.40
CA MET A 1 46.58 21.46 14.12
C MET A 1 46.15 22.41 12.98
N LYS A 2 47.04 23.17 12.31
CA LYS A 2 46.65 24.05 11.18
C LYS A 2 46.56 23.36 9.79
N LYS A 3 47.16 22.17 9.61
CA LYS A 3 47.16 21.45 8.32
C LYS A 3 45.95 20.53 8.11
N PHE A 4 45.32 20.06 9.19
CA PHE A 4 44.09 19.26 9.11
C PHE A 4 42.84 20.10 8.85
N SER A 5 42.85 21.38 9.22
CA SER A 5 41.72 22.27 8.97
C SER A 5 41.59 22.63 7.47
N PHE A 6 42.70 22.66 6.72
CA PHE A 6 42.67 22.93 5.28
C PHE A 6 42.13 21.75 4.46
N LEU A 7 42.38 20.52 4.91
CA LEU A 7 41.90 19.29 4.26
C LEU A 7 40.38 19.08 4.47
N LEU A 8 39.84 19.57 5.59
CA LEU A 8 38.40 19.50 5.89
C LEU A 8 37.60 20.58 5.13
N VAL A 9 38.20 21.74 4.86
CA VAL A 9 37.59 22.78 4.02
C VAL A 9 37.62 22.40 2.53
N LEU A 10 38.66 21.72 2.05
CA LEU A 10 38.73 21.23 0.67
C LEU A 10 37.76 20.07 0.40
N SER A 11 37.47 19.25 1.42
CA SER A 11 36.50 18.15 1.32
C SER A 11 35.04 18.63 1.32
N LEU A 12 34.77 19.84 1.82
CA LEU A 12 33.42 20.45 1.81
C LEU A 12 33.06 21.11 0.46
N LEU A 13 34.05 21.31 -0.43
CA LEU A 13 33.84 21.88 -1.77
C LEU A 13 33.49 20.82 -2.84
N LEU A 14 33.52 19.52 -2.51
CA LEU A 14 33.26 18.41 -3.45
C LEU A 14 31.78 17.97 -3.52
N PHE A 15 30.87 18.66 -2.82
CA PHE A 15 29.42 18.43 -2.91
C PHE A 15 28.68 19.54 -3.66
N THR A 16 29.35 20.28 -4.54
CA THR A 16 28.65 20.96 -5.63
C THR A 16 28.19 19.89 -6.61
N ALA A 17 26.94 19.44 -6.49
CA ALA A 17 26.31 18.61 -7.50
C ALA A 17 26.49 19.33 -8.86
N CYS A 18 27.37 18.79 -9.72
CA CYS A 18 27.56 19.32 -11.05
C CYS A 18 26.22 19.17 -11.79
N LYS A 19 25.55 20.30 -12.01
CA LYS A 19 24.35 20.34 -12.85
C LYS A 19 24.70 19.78 -14.22
N LYS A 20 23.86 18.90 -14.77
CA LYS A 20 24.07 18.40 -16.14
C LYS A 20 23.95 19.54 -17.15
N ASP A 21 24.83 19.56 -18.13
CA ASP A 21 24.88 20.58 -19.21
C ASP A 21 24.41 20.05 -20.58
N HIS A 22 24.02 18.78 -20.63
CA HIS A 22 23.48 18.07 -21.78
C HIS A 22 22.38 17.11 -21.32
N VAL A 23 21.54 16.68 -22.27
CA VAL A 23 20.48 15.71 -21.98
C VAL A 23 21.06 14.32 -21.75
N ASP A 24 20.56 13.66 -20.72
CA ASP A 24 20.83 12.25 -20.40
C ASP A 24 19.52 11.46 -20.49
N ALA A 25 19.27 10.81 -21.62
CA ALA A 25 18.05 10.05 -21.87
C ALA A 25 18.18 8.55 -21.56
N THR A 26 19.13 8.15 -20.70
CA THR A 26 19.30 6.74 -20.27
C THR A 26 17.99 6.11 -19.78
N ASN A 27 17.18 6.88 -19.06
CA ASN A 27 15.80 6.57 -18.74
C ASN A 27 15.00 7.87 -18.51
N THR A 28 13.70 7.76 -18.26
CA THR A 28 12.82 8.94 -18.08
C THR A 28 13.21 9.81 -16.89
N LYS A 29 13.80 9.24 -15.84
CA LYS A 29 14.26 9.98 -14.65
C LYS A 29 15.53 10.76 -14.92
N THR A 30 16.49 10.17 -15.62
CA THR A 30 17.70 10.89 -16.03
C THR A 30 17.37 11.98 -17.04
N LEU A 31 16.40 11.72 -17.93
CA LEU A 31 15.91 12.70 -18.91
C LEU A 31 15.30 13.91 -18.19
N GLN A 32 14.38 13.67 -17.26
CA GLN A 32 13.75 14.73 -16.49
C GLN A 32 14.76 15.48 -15.60
N SER A 33 15.66 14.76 -14.93
CA SER A 33 16.70 15.37 -14.09
C SER A 33 17.65 16.24 -14.92
N SER A 34 18.09 15.76 -16.10
CA SER A 34 19.02 16.50 -16.96
C SER A 34 18.35 17.75 -17.55
N ILE A 35 17.11 17.65 -18.02
CA ILE A 35 16.33 18.79 -18.49
C ILE A 35 16.11 19.81 -17.35
N ASN A 36 15.75 19.37 -16.14
CA ASN A 36 15.58 20.28 -15.00
C ASN A 36 16.89 21.01 -14.63
N ASP A 37 18.02 20.30 -14.63
CA ASP A 37 19.33 20.89 -14.38
C ASP A 37 19.66 21.95 -15.44
N MET A 38 19.45 21.63 -16.72
CA MET A 38 19.65 22.52 -17.86
C MET A 38 18.73 23.74 -17.76
N THR A 39 17.42 23.56 -17.56
CA THR A 39 16.45 24.66 -17.39
C THR A 39 16.85 25.56 -16.23
N SER A 40 17.21 25.00 -15.07
CA SER A 40 17.61 25.78 -13.89
C SER A 40 18.90 26.59 -14.07
N SER A 41 19.68 26.32 -15.13
CA SER A 41 20.89 27.06 -15.49
C SER A 41 20.64 28.25 -16.43
N LEU A 42 19.43 28.36 -16.98
CA LEU A 42 19.05 29.40 -17.94
C LEU A 42 18.38 30.61 -17.25
N SER A 43 18.37 31.76 -17.91
CA SER A 43 17.53 32.91 -17.48
C SER A 43 16.06 32.63 -17.76
N THR A 44 15.13 33.30 -17.07
CA THR A 44 13.68 33.07 -17.19
C THR A 44 13.18 33.01 -18.63
N ILE A 45 13.58 33.96 -19.49
CA ILE A 45 13.18 33.99 -20.90
C ILE A 45 13.72 32.77 -21.66
N LYS A 46 14.98 32.39 -21.40
CA LYS A 46 15.61 31.21 -22.01
C LYS A 46 15.02 29.90 -21.51
N GLN A 47 14.56 29.86 -20.25
CA GLN A 47 13.83 28.71 -19.70
C GLN A 47 12.51 28.51 -20.43
N ILE A 48 11.74 29.58 -20.62
CA ILE A 48 10.47 29.52 -21.36
C ILE A 48 10.75 29.02 -22.79
N LYS A 49 11.73 29.60 -23.50
CA LYS A 49 12.10 29.14 -24.85
C LYS A 49 12.57 27.70 -24.93
N PHE A 50 13.34 27.26 -23.94
CA PHE A 50 13.79 25.88 -23.89
C PHE A 50 12.61 24.92 -23.68
N ASN A 51 11.64 25.28 -22.83
CA ASN A 51 10.42 24.49 -22.64
C ASN A 51 9.52 24.49 -23.88
N GLU A 52 9.35 25.63 -24.57
CA GLU A 52 8.63 25.70 -25.85
C GLU A 52 9.28 24.80 -26.90
N ALA A 53 10.61 24.82 -27.00
CA ALA A 53 11.36 23.98 -27.92
C ALA A 53 11.12 22.49 -27.65
N LEU A 54 11.19 22.07 -26.38
CA LEU A 54 10.92 20.68 -26.01
C LEU A 54 9.46 20.28 -26.29
N TYR A 55 8.49 21.19 -26.14
CA TYR A 55 7.09 20.95 -26.48
C TYR A 55 6.91 20.74 -27.99
N ILE A 56 7.53 21.58 -28.81
CA ILE A 56 7.49 21.44 -30.28
C ILE A 56 8.09 20.10 -30.70
N LEU A 57 9.24 19.72 -30.13
CA LEU A 57 9.87 18.44 -30.42
C LEU A 57 9.02 17.25 -29.98
N LYS A 58 8.38 17.31 -28.80
CA LYS A 58 7.45 16.27 -28.33
C LYS A 58 6.23 16.13 -29.25
N THR A 59 5.69 17.25 -29.70
CA THR A 59 4.39 17.28 -30.40
C THR A 59 4.56 17.01 -31.90
N PHE A 60 5.66 17.46 -32.50
CA PHE A 60 5.85 17.48 -33.96
C PHE A 60 7.17 16.86 -34.42
N GLY A 61 8.11 16.62 -33.50
CA GLY A 61 9.43 16.07 -33.81
C GLY A 61 9.54 14.56 -33.64
N VAL A 62 8.51 13.91 -33.07
CA VAL A 62 8.52 12.46 -32.79
C VAL A 62 7.23 11.80 -33.26
N GLU A 63 7.37 10.59 -33.78
CA GLU A 63 6.25 9.77 -34.23
C GLU A 63 5.98 8.67 -33.17
N ALA A 64 5.15 8.99 -32.18
CA ALA A 64 4.70 8.06 -31.16
C ALA A 64 3.31 8.47 -30.68
N GLU A 65 2.50 7.49 -30.24
CA GLU A 65 1.17 7.74 -29.70
C GLU A 65 1.16 7.62 -28.18
N GLY A 66 0.74 8.70 -27.51
CA GLY A 66 0.56 8.74 -26.06
C GLY A 66 1.78 9.27 -25.30
N ASP A 67 1.52 9.98 -24.19
CA ASP A 67 2.51 10.81 -23.48
C ASP A 67 3.82 10.09 -23.12
N VAL A 68 3.73 8.83 -22.69
CA VAL A 68 4.90 8.05 -22.27
C VAL A 68 5.79 7.68 -23.46
N GLU A 69 5.20 7.32 -24.60
CA GLU A 69 5.95 6.92 -25.78
C GLU A 69 6.48 8.15 -26.53
N GLU A 70 5.72 9.24 -26.57
CA GLU A 70 6.19 10.56 -27.04
C GLU A 70 7.41 11.04 -26.24
N LEU A 71 7.38 10.91 -24.91
CA LEU A 71 8.49 11.33 -24.05
C LEU A 71 9.73 10.45 -24.20
N LYS A 72 9.56 9.14 -24.41
CA LYS A 72 10.67 8.23 -24.74
C LYS A 72 11.28 8.54 -26.10
N ALA A 73 10.44 8.79 -27.11
CA ALA A 73 10.90 9.16 -28.44
C ALA A 73 11.62 10.51 -28.41
N LEU A 74 11.10 11.48 -27.65
CA LEU A 74 11.76 12.77 -27.42
C LEU A 74 13.13 12.58 -26.80
N GLY A 75 13.22 11.78 -25.72
CA GLY A 75 14.49 11.46 -25.07
C GLY A 75 15.53 10.93 -26.05
N LYS A 76 15.16 9.97 -26.90
CA LYS A 76 16.05 9.44 -27.95
C LYS A 76 16.48 10.49 -28.96
N LEU A 77 15.57 11.40 -29.34
CA LEU A 77 15.84 12.46 -30.32
C LEU A 77 16.86 13.48 -29.81
N ILE A 78 16.83 13.79 -28.51
CA ILE A 78 17.64 14.86 -27.91
C ILE A 78 18.79 14.36 -27.02
N ASP A 79 18.98 13.05 -26.89
CA ASP A 79 20.02 12.47 -26.04
C ASP A 79 21.41 13.02 -26.38
N GLY A 80 22.17 13.38 -25.35
CA GLY A 80 23.50 14.00 -25.48
C GLY A 80 23.52 15.44 -26.00
N LYS A 81 22.38 16.02 -26.42
CA LYS A 81 22.33 17.40 -26.94
C LYS A 81 22.35 18.44 -25.83
N LYS A 82 22.96 19.59 -26.11
CA LYS A 82 22.93 20.80 -25.27
C LYS A 82 21.76 21.70 -25.67
N VAL A 83 21.45 22.68 -24.81
CA VAL A 83 20.35 23.65 -25.04
C VAL A 83 20.40 24.29 -26.44
N PRO A 84 21.55 24.80 -26.95
CA PRO A 84 21.57 25.43 -28.27
C PRO A 84 21.23 24.48 -29.42
N GLU A 85 21.64 23.20 -29.31
CA GLU A 85 21.36 22.18 -30.31
C GLU A 85 19.88 21.78 -30.29
N ILE A 86 19.27 21.73 -29.11
CA ILE A 86 17.84 21.45 -28.95
C ILE A 86 16.99 22.61 -29.51
N LEU A 87 17.40 23.86 -29.27
CA LEU A 87 16.73 25.03 -29.85
C LEU A 87 16.80 25.02 -31.38
N ALA A 88 17.97 24.74 -31.96
CA ALA A 88 18.14 24.64 -33.41
C ALA A 88 17.31 23.49 -34.02
N LEU A 89 17.23 22.35 -33.34
CA LEU A 89 16.40 21.23 -33.77
C LEU A 89 14.91 21.60 -33.74
N ALA A 90 14.47 22.32 -32.71
CA ALA A 90 13.10 22.80 -32.62
C ALA A 90 12.77 23.83 -33.72
N ASP A 91 13.73 24.68 -34.11
CA ASP A 91 13.55 25.60 -35.24
C ASP A 91 13.31 24.84 -36.55
N GLU A 92 14.09 23.79 -36.81
CA GLU A 92 13.93 22.94 -37.98
C GLU A 92 12.55 22.24 -37.99
N VAL A 93 12.16 21.65 -36.86
CA VAL A 93 10.86 20.98 -36.71
C VAL A 93 9.70 21.96 -36.85
N ALA A 94 9.81 23.16 -36.28
CA ALA A 94 8.79 24.21 -36.40
C ALA A 94 8.61 24.64 -37.86
N GLN A 95 9.72 24.92 -38.56
CA GLN A 95 9.69 25.30 -39.97
C GLN A 95 9.10 24.21 -40.86
N LYS A 96 9.50 22.95 -40.65
CA LYS A 96 9.01 21.80 -41.42
C LYS A 96 7.50 21.58 -41.25
N ASN A 97 6.97 21.89 -40.07
CA ASN A 97 5.55 21.70 -39.73
C ASN A 97 4.71 22.98 -39.83
N GLY A 98 5.26 24.07 -40.36
CA GLY A 98 4.54 25.34 -40.56
C GLY A 98 4.12 26.02 -39.26
N ILE A 99 4.85 25.81 -38.17
CA ILE A 99 4.57 26.39 -36.86
C ILE A 99 5.26 27.75 -36.77
N GLU A 100 4.52 28.80 -36.44
CA GLU A 100 5.04 30.15 -36.24
C GLU A 100 5.78 30.24 -34.89
N TRP A 101 6.98 29.66 -34.86
CA TRP A 101 7.88 29.67 -33.71
C TRP A 101 9.33 29.76 -34.18
N ALA A 102 10.14 30.52 -33.42
CA ALA A 102 11.58 30.49 -33.55
C ALA A 102 12.25 30.65 -32.17
N SER A 103 13.43 30.05 -32.02
CA SER A 103 14.24 30.10 -30.80
C SER A 103 14.69 31.52 -30.44
N THR A 104 14.77 32.41 -31.43
CA THR A 104 15.15 33.82 -31.29
C THR A 104 13.97 34.78 -31.15
N SER A 105 12.74 34.32 -31.38
CA SER A 105 11.54 35.17 -31.26
C SER A 105 11.15 35.38 -29.80
N PRO A 106 10.28 36.36 -29.47
CA PRO A 106 9.70 36.45 -28.13
C PRO A 106 8.95 35.15 -27.74
N PRO A 107 8.85 34.81 -26.44
CA PRO A 107 8.00 33.71 -25.98
C PRO A 107 6.57 33.86 -26.48
N SER A 108 5.98 32.77 -26.97
CA SER A 108 4.71 32.80 -27.71
C SER A 108 3.71 31.73 -27.27
N LEU A 109 4.16 30.69 -26.57
CA LEU A 109 3.31 29.56 -26.14
C LEU A 109 3.08 29.50 -24.62
N GLY A 110 3.60 30.47 -23.85
CA GLY A 110 3.43 30.58 -22.40
C GLY A 110 4.32 29.62 -21.60
N GLU A 111 4.05 29.47 -20.29
CA GLU A 111 4.76 28.50 -19.44
C GLU A 111 4.27 27.08 -19.74
N MET A 112 4.99 26.37 -20.61
CA MET A 112 4.72 24.97 -20.92
C MET A 112 5.61 24.06 -20.07
N ASN A 113 5.05 23.04 -19.39
CA ASN A 113 5.81 21.97 -18.77
C ASN A 113 5.56 20.68 -19.57
N ILE A 114 6.58 20.23 -20.32
CA ILE A 114 6.50 19.03 -21.17
C ILE A 114 6.30 17.73 -20.40
N PHE A 115 6.53 17.74 -19.09
CA PHE A 115 6.35 16.57 -18.22
C PHE A 115 4.93 16.52 -17.62
N GLY A 116 4.08 17.53 -17.84
CA GLY A 116 2.83 17.67 -17.09
C GLY A 116 3.05 17.67 -15.57
N ASP A 117 1.97 17.52 -14.79
CA ASP A 117 2.05 17.21 -13.34
C ASP A 117 2.53 15.76 -13.09
N ASP A 118 2.93 15.03 -14.13
CA ASP A 118 3.47 13.69 -14.05
C ASP A 118 4.95 13.74 -13.69
N LYS A 119 5.23 13.74 -12.38
CA LYS A 119 6.49 13.19 -11.89
C LYS A 119 6.68 11.81 -12.52
N ALA A 120 7.83 11.56 -13.16
CA ALA A 120 8.18 10.26 -13.72
C ALA A 120 7.77 9.15 -12.73
N LYS A 121 6.73 8.40 -13.08
CA LYS A 121 6.22 7.33 -12.24
C LYS A 121 7.18 6.16 -12.42
N GLU A 122 8.15 6.05 -11.52
CA GLU A 122 8.86 4.81 -11.26
C GLU A 122 7.79 3.71 -11.22
N THR A 123 7.89 2.74 -12.12
CA THR A 123 7.03 1.56 -12.06
C THR A 123 7.46 0.81 -10.82
N ASP A 124 6.69 0.99 -9.74
CA ASP A 124 6.91 0.21 -8.54
C ASP A 124 6.74 -1.26 -8.91
N ALA A 125 7.83 -2.04 -8.82
CA ALA A 125 7.81 -3.46 -9.14
C ALA A 125 6.79 -4.23 -8.27
N ASN A 126 6.39 -3.66 -7.12
CA ASN A 126 5.34 -4.21 -6.27
C ASN A 126 3.92 -3.78 -6.68
N ASP A 127 3.73 -2.88 -7.65
CA ASP A 127 2.43 -2.49 -8.23
C ASP A 127 1.96 -3.48 -9.31
N VAL A 128 1.96 -4.77 -8.97
CA VAL A 128 1.52 -5.84 -9.85
C VAL A 128 0.00 -5.77 -10.07
N LYS A 129 -0.42 -5.58 -11.33
CA LYS A 129 -1.83 -5.47 -11.71
C LYS A 129 -2.49 -6.84 -11.79
N ALA A 130 -3.19 -7.23 -10.72
CA ALA A 130 -4.01 -8.42 -10.68
C ALA A 130 -5.45 -8.13 -10.25
N SER A 131 -6.37 -9.00 -10.65
CA SER A 131 -7.78 -8.92 -10.28
C SER A 131 -8.04 -9.69 -8.99
N SER A 132 -7.46 -10.89 -8.87
CA SER A 132 -7.64 -11.75 -7.70
C SER A 132 -6.41 -12.61 -7.40
N LEU A 133 -6.53 -13.45 -6.36
CA LEU A 133 -5.56 -14.47 -5.99
C LEU A 133 -6.21 -15.83 -6.18
N SER A 134 -5.49 -16.77 -6.77
CA SER A 134 -5.86 -18.19 -6.80
C SER A 134 -4.90 -19.01 -5.94
N ILE A 135 -5.36 -20.17 -5.44
CA ILE A 135 -4.56 -21.07 -4.60
C ILE A 135 -4.60 -22.48 -5.20
N ILE A 136 -3.43 -23.03 -5.48
CA ILE A 136 -3.25 -24.43 -5.87
C ILE A 136 -2.67 -25.20 -4.68
N THR A 137 -3.26 -26.35 -4.34
CA THR A 137 -2.82 -27.19 -3.22
C THR A 137 -2.46 -28.57 -3.72
N ARG A 138 -1.32 -29.11 -3.30
CA ARG A 138 -0.86 -30.45 -3.68
C ARG A 138 -0.34 -31.18 -2.44
N PRO A 139 -0.84 -32.38 -2.10
CA PRO A 139 -0.22 -33.23 -1.10
C PRO A 139 1.23 -33.56 -1.50
N THR A 140 2.12 -33.64 -0.52
CA THR A 140 3.56 -33.87 -0.72
C THR A 140 4.15 -34.68 0.44
N GLY A 141 5.28 -35.33 0.19
CA GLY A 141 5.92 -36.23 1.15
C GLY A 141 5.18 -37.54 1.32
N ASP A 142 5.80 -38.48 2.04
CA ASP A 142 5.30 -39.82 2.29
C ASP A 142 5.70 -40.22 3.72
N ASP A 143 4.79 -40.84 4.47
CA ASP A 143 5.05 -41.38 5.81
C ASP A 143 5.61 -42.82 5.81
N GLY A 144 5.89 -43.37 4.62
CA GLY A 144 6.33 -44.74 4.40
C GLY A 144 5.19 -45.70 4.09
N SER A 145 3.93 -45.26 4.20
CA SER A 145 2.73 -46.01 3.85
C SER A 145 1.99 -45.45 2.61
N GLY A 146 2.57 -44.43 1.96
CA GLY A 146 1.98 -43.71 0.84
C GLY A 146 1.08 -42.55 1.25
N ALA A 147 0.93 -42.26 2.54
CA ALA A 147 0.11 -41.14 3.01
C ALA A 147 0.94 -39.85 3.09
N PRO A 148 0.36 -38.69 2.68
CA PRO A 148 1.09 -37.44 2.63
C PRO A 148 1.48 -36.96 4.02
N THR A 149 2.66 -36.37 4.13
CA THR A 149 3.19 -35.76 5.38
C THR A 149 3.18 -34.24 5.36
N ALA A 150 2.90 -33.64 4.21
CA ALA A 150 2.83 -32.20 4.01
C ALA A 150 1.87 -31.82 2.87
N ILE A 151 1.52 -30.54 2.79
CA ILE A 151 0.82 -29.94 1.65
C ILE A 151 1.62 -28.76 1.13
N GLN A 152 1.82 -28.72 -0.19
CA GLN A 152 2.31 -27.55 -0.88
C GLN A 152 1.15 -26.62 -1.24
N ILE A 153 1.24 -25.36 -0.83
CA ILE A 153 0.24 -24.31 -1.07
C ILE A 153 0.85 -23.23 -1.96
N VAL A 154 0.38 -23.11 -3.19
CA VAL A 154 0.97 -22.26 -4.23
C VAL A 154 0.00 -21.16 -4.62
N PRO A 155 0.19 -19.91 -4.15
CA PRO A 155 -0.62 -18.78 -4.58
C PRO A 155 -0.22 -18.29 -5.98
N ARG A 156 -1.19 -17.82 -6.76
CA ARG A 156 -0.98 -17.16 -8.05
C ARG A 156 -1.86 -15.93 -8.16
N LEU A 157 -1.26 -14.78 -8.45
CA LEU A 157 -1.99 -13.60 -8.86
C LEU A 157 -2.58 -13.84 -10.24
N VAL A 158 -3.87 -13.54 -10.43
CA VAL A 158 -4.58 -13.79 -11.68
C VAL A 158 -5.34 -12.55 -12.16
N ASP A 159 -5.51 -12.44 -13.48
CA ASP A 159 -6.25 -11.38 -14.14
C ASP A 159 -7.77 -11.57 -14.01
N GLY A 160 -8.56 -10.72 -14.70
CA GLY A 160 -10.02 -10.80 -14.68
C GLY A 160 -10.60 -12.06 -15.35
N SER A 161 -9.79 -12.76 -16.13
CA SER A 161 -10.14 -14.01 -16.81
C SER A 161 -9.63 -15.25 -16.06
N GLY A 162 -8.91 -15.07 -14.96
CA GLY A 162 -8.34 -16.16 -14.15
C GLY A 162 -6.97 -16.65 -14.62
N ASN A 163 -6.34 -15.99 -15.60
CA ASN A 163 -5.00 -16.37 -16.05
C ASN A 163 -3.91 -15.80 -15.13
N PRO A 164 -2.80 -16.53 -14.88
CA PRO A 164 -1.69 -16.02 -14.08
C PRO A 164 -1.10 -14.72 -14.65
N VAL A 165 -0.99 -13.69 -13.81
CA VAL A 165 -0.38 -12.40 -14.17
C VAL A 165 1.13 -12.56 -14.18
N SER A 166 1.81 -12.24 -15.28
CA SER A 166 3.28 -12.22 -15.32
C SER A 166 3.85 -10.99 -14.64
N PHE A 167 4.86 -11.18 -13.78
CA PHE A 167 5.62 -10.10 -13.15
C PHE A 167 7.01 -10.61 -12.74
N THR A 168 7.96 -9.68 -12.65
CA THR A 168 9.37 -9.93 -12.27
C THR A 168 9.92 -8.77 -11.47
N GLY A 169 10.89 -9.02 -10.59
CA GLY A 169 11.58 -7.97 -9.83
C GLY A 169 10.76 -7.40 -8.66
N ALA A 170 9.59 -7.98 -8.37
CA ALA A 170 8.79 -7.63 -7.22
C ALA A 170 9.33 -8.28 -5.93
N GLY A 171 8.97 -7.73 -4.78
CA GLY A 171 9.21 -8.31 -3.47
C GLY A 171 7.89 -8.42 -2.70
N LEU A 172 6.93 -9.19 -3.25
CA LEU A 172 5.59 -9.25 -2.68
C LEU A 172 5.59 -10.11 -1.40
N GLU A 173 5.13 -9.55 -0.28
CA GLU A 173 4.93 -10.33 0.94
C GLU A 173 3.74 -11.27 0.76
N ALA A 174 4.00 -12.59 0.77
CA ALA A 174 2.99 -13.61 0.84
C ALA A 174 2.88 -14.12 2.30
N THR A 175 1.66 -14.18 2.85
CA THR A 175 1.40 -14.74 4.17
C THR A 175 0.43 -15.91 4.07
N LEU A 176 0.76 -17.03 4.70
CA LEU A 176 -0.12 -18.16 4.96
C LEU A 176 -0.60 -18.09 6.41
N GLU A 177 -1.88 -18.30 6.64
CA GLU A 177 -2.49 -18.56 7.94
C GLU A 177 -3.27 -19.86 7.88
N VAL A 178 -3.10 -20.72 8.89
CA VAL A 178 -3.74 -22.02 9.01
C VAL A 178 -4.69 -22.00 10.19
N PHE A 179 -5.90 -22.51 10.01
CA PHE A 179 -6.98 -22.51 11.00
C PHE A 179 -7.61 -23.90 11.14
N SER A 180 -8.28 -24.12 12.26
CA SER A 180 -9.19 -25.22 12.50
C SER A 180 -10.35 -24.68 13.34
N ASN A 181 -11.58 -24.84 12.85
CA ASN A 181 -12.81 -24.34 13.48
C ASN A 181 -12.70 -22.85 13.93
N GLY A 182 -12.15 -22.00 13.06
CA GLY A 182 -11.95 -20.57 13.33
C GLY A 182 -10.76 -20.22 14.23
N VAL A 183 -10.07 -21.19 14.83
CA VAL A 183 -8.88 -20.96 15.67
C VAL A 183 -7.63 -20.99 14.80
N LYS A 184 -6.81 -19.94 14.86
CA LYS A 184 -5.51 -19.90 14.14
C LYS A 184 -4.51 -20.85 14.78
N LEU A 185 -4.01 -21.80 14.00
CA LEU A 185 -3.03 -22.80 14.41
C LEU A 185 -1.59 -22.40 14.07
N SER A 186 -1.39 -21.76 12.91
CA SER A 186 -0.05 -21.42 12.42
C SER A 186 -0.09 -20.23 11.46
N THR A 187 1.06 -19.57 11.29
CA THR A 187 1.28 -18.56 10.26
C THR A 187 2.70 -18.67 9.70
N ALA A 188 2.84 -18.41 8.40
CA ALA A 188 4.13 -18.37 7.72
C ALA A 188 4.16 -17.19 6.75
N LYS A 189 5.33 -16.60 6.56
CA LYS A 189 5.57 -15.56 5.56
C LYS A 189 6.61 -16.01 4.57
N ASN A 190 6.48 -15.57 3.33
CA ASN A 190 7.47 -15.80 2.29
C ASN A 190 7.46 -14.64 1.29
N LEU A 191 8.51 -14.53 0.49
CA LEU A 191 8.65 -13.48 -0.52
C LEU A 191 8.32 -14.07 -1.90
N MET A 192 7.35 -13.46 -2.58
CA MET A 192 6.95 -13.82 -3.93
C MET A 192 7.53 -12.80 -4.92
N GLN A 193 8.53 -13.24 -5.68
CA GLN A 193 9.29 -12.37 -6.59
C GLN A 193 8.81 -12.42 -8.05
N ASP A 194 8.21 -13.55 -8.44
CA ASP A 194 7.71 -13.83 -9.76
C ASP A 194 6.66 -14.96 -9.74
N ASN A 195 6.24 -15.42 -10.92
CA ASN A 195 5.32 -16.55 -11.10
C ASN A 195 5.93 -17.93 -10.84
N ASN A 196 7.25 -18.04 -10.66
CA ASN A 196 7.92 -19.28 -10.32
C ASN A 196 7.86 -19.59 -8.82
N PHE A 197 7.32 -18.67 -8.03
CA PHE A 197 7.11 -18.82 -6.59
C PHE A 197 6.51 -20.19 -6.23
N LYS A 198 7.23 -20.95 -5.41
CA LYS A 198 6.87 -22.33 -5.01
C LYS A 198 5.88 -22.38 -3.84
N GLY A 199 5.50 -21.23 -3.30
CA GLY A 199 4.50 -21.15 -2.25
C GLY A 199 5.04 -21.51 -0.88
N PHE A 200 4.19 -22.19 -0.12
CA PHE A 200 4.46 -22.66 1.24
C PHE A 200 4.45 -24.18 1.26
N ASN A 201 5.36 -24.76 2.04
CA ASN A 201 5.33 -26.19 2.34
C ASN A 201 4.89 -26.38 3.79
N LEU A 202 3.63 -26.77 3.99
CA LEU A 202 3.05 -26.97 5.31
C LEU A 202 3.22 -28.44 5.73
N LYS A 203 4.18 -28.69 6.61
CA LYS A 203 4.36 -30.02 7.23
C LYS A 203 3.27 -30.27 8.27
N PHE A 204 2.62 -31.43 8.24
CA PHE A 204 1.59 -31.79 9.23
C PHE A 204 2.15 -31.89 10.65
N SER A 205 3.43 -32.25 10.80
CA SER A 205 4.13 -32.27 12.09
C SER A 205 4.35 -30.88 12.72
N SER A 206 3.99 -29.80 12.01
CA SER A 206 3.94 -28.45 12.60
C SER A 206 2.60 -28.10 13.24
N ILE A 207 1.57 -28.93 13.04
CA ILE A 207 0.19 -28.66 13.46
C ILE A 207 -0.18 -29.52 14.68
N PRO A 208 -0.60 -28.94 15.82
CA PRO A 208 -0.99 -29.72 17.00
C PRO A 208 -2.22 -30.59 16.74
N ALA A 209 -2.10 -31.91 16.92
CA ALA A 209 -3.19 -32.86 16.69
C ALA A 209 -4.44 -32.53 17.52
N ALA A 210 -4.25 -32.14 18.79
CA ALA A 210 -5.34 -31.78 19.70
C ALA A 210 -6.13 -30.51 19.32
N LYS A 211 -5.70 -29.79 18.28
CA LYS A 211 -6.37 -28.57 17.79
C LYS A 211 -7.01 -28.76 16.41
N VAL A 212 -6.83 -29.93 15.79
CA VAL A 212 -7.43 -30.26 14.49
C VAL A 212 -8.75 -30.99 14.75
N VAL A 213 -9.81 -30.52 14.09
CA VAL A 213 -11.14 -31.14 14.16
C VAL A 213 -11.43 -31.80 12.81
N ASP A 214 -12.01 -33.00 12.84
CA ASP A 214 -12.40 -33.78 11.66
C ASP A 214 -11.30 -34.01 10.62
N ASN A 215 -10.03 -34.00 11.05
CA ASN A 215 -8.85 -34.11 10.18
C ASN A 215 -8.85 -33.08 9.04
N LYS A 216 -9.41 -31.89 9.30
CA LYS A 216 -9.52 -30.81 8.34
C LYS A 216 -8.90 -29.52 8.87
N ILE A 217 -8.33 -28.76 7.95
CA ILE A 217 -7.84 -27.41 8.21
C ILE A 217 -8.36 -26.43 7.17
N ASP A 218 -8.47 -25.18 7.56
CA ASP A 218 -8.70 -24.08 6.64
C ASP A 218 -7.40 -23.31 6.46
N ILE A 219 -7.18 -22.81 5.26
CA ILE A 219 -6.05 -21.94 4.97
C ILE A 219 -6.53 -20.60 4.43
N THR A 220 -5.75 -19.59 4.72
CA THR A 220 -5.88 -18.27 4.13
C THR A 220 -4.51 -17.85 3.63
N VAL A 221 -4.44 -17.45 2.37
CA VAL A 221 -3.22 -16.87 1.79
C VAL A 221 -3.50 -15.43 1.41
N SER A 222 -2.59 -14.54 1.78
CA SER A 222 -2.59 -13.15 1.33
C SER A 222 -1.30 -12.82 0.60
N VAL A 223 -1.39 -11.97 -0.43
CA VAL A 223 -0.26 -11.44 -1.18
C VAL A 223 -0.40 -9.92 -1.23
N LYS A 224 0.58 -9.21 -0.68
CA LYS A 224 0.57 -7.74 -0.63
C LYS A 224 1.27 -7.15 -1.85
N THR A 225 0.53 -6.36 -2.63
CA THR A 225 1.06 -5.45 -3.66
C THR A 225 1.05 -4.02 -3.13
N THR A 226 1.65 -3.08 -3.85
CA THR A 226 1.60 -1.65 -3.52
C THR A 226 0.17 -1.13 -3.55
N ALA A 227 -0.63 -1.57 -4.52
CA ALA A 227 -2.00 -1.11 -4.67
C ALA A 227 -2.94 -1.72 -3.62
N LYS A 228 -2.83 -3.03 -3.37
CA LYS A 228 -3.75 -3.75 -2.45
C LYS A 228 -3.20 -5.08 -1.97
N THR A 229 -3.78 -5.59 -0.89
CA THR A 229 -3.57 -6.97 -0.44
C THR A 229 -4.64 -7.87 -1.03
N PHE A 230 -4.21 -8.85 -1.82
CA PHE A 230 -5.09 -9.92 -2.29
C PHE A 230 -5.18 -11.00 -1.24
N LYS A 231 -6.36 -11.62 -1.08
CA LYS A 231 -6.59 -12.67 -0.10
C LYS A 231 -7.50 -13.73 -0.70
N MET A 232 -7.18 -14.99 -0.45
CA MET A 232 -8.04 -16.13 -0.77
C MET A 232 -7.98 -17.14 0.38
N SER A 233 -9.12 -17.75 0.68
CA SER A 233 -9.23 -18.82 1.66
C SER A 233 -9.67 -20.10 0.99
N LYS A 234 -9.17 -21.23 1.48
CA LYS A 234 -9.63 -22.56 1.08
C LYS A 234 -9.96 -23.33 2.35
N ILE A 235 -11.18 -23.84 2.40
CA ILE A 235 -11.81 -24.43 3.59
C ILE A 235 -11.79 -25.95 3.45
N GLY A 236 -11.57 -26.65 4.56
CA GLY A 236 -11.76 -28.10 4.66
C GLY A 236 -10.70 -28.93 3.94
N LEU A 237 -9.43 -28.49 3.91
CA LEU A 237 -8.34 -29.31 3.39
C LEU A 237 -8.09 -30.49 4.31
N ASP A 238 -8.04 -31.70 3.73
CA ASP A 238 -7.72 -32.91 4.47
C ASP A 238 -6.26 -32.92 4.94
N VAL A 239 -6.05 -33.36 6.18
CA VAL A 239 -4.73 -33.60 6.76
C VAL A 239 -4.58 -35.04 7.21
N ASN A 240 -3.36 -35.58 7.10
CA ASN A 240 -3.06 -36.90 7.63
C ASN A 240 -2.91 -36.84 9.15
N ALA A 241 -3.88 -37.41 9.87
CA ALA A 241 -3.95 -37.38 11.33
C ALA A 241 -2.73 -38.00 12.01
N SER A 242 -2.17 -39.08 11.44
CA SER A 242 -1.00 -39.77 12.01
C SER A 242 0.28 -38.93 11.92
N ALA A 243 0.33 -37.98 10.98
CA ALA A 243 1.47 -37.10 10.76
C ALA A 243 1.37 -35.77 11.55
N LEU A 244 0.28 -35.54 12.30
CA LEU A 244 0.11 -34.34 13.12
C LEU A 244 1.01 -34.37 14.35
N LYS A 245 1.29 -33.19 14.91
CA LYS A 245 2.12 -33.04 16.11
C LYS A 245 1.36 -33.55 17.35
N VAL A 246 1.77 -34.70 17.85
CA VAL A 246 1.34 -35.22 19.15
C VAL A 246 2.29 -34.68 20.24
N PRO A 247 1.80 -34.22 21.39
CA PRO A 247 2.65 -33.86 22.52
C PRO A 247 3.53 -35.05 22.92
N ALA A 248 4.80 -34.80 23.28
CA ALA A 248 5.64 -35.84 23.87
C ALA A 248 4.98 -36.33 25.16
N VAL A 249 4.89 -37.65 25.34
CA VAL A 249 4.44 -38.25 26.60
C VAL A 249 5.34 -37.69 27.70
N PRO A 250 4.79 -37.14 28.81
CA PRO A 250 5.61 -36.71 29.94
C PRO A 250 6.49 -37.87 30.35
N LYS A 251 7.81 -37.68 30.34
CA LYS A 251 8.72 -38.65 30.95
C LYS A 251 8.39 -38.66 32.43
N THR A 252 7.74 -39.71 32.90
CA THR A 252 7.70 -40.03 34.32
C THR A 252 9.13 -40.37 34.72
N ASP A 253 9.74 -39.49 35.55
CA ASP A 253 10.97 -39.84 36.24
C ASP A 253 10.69 -41.06 37.10
N SER A 254 11.15 -42.22 36.64
CA SER A 254 11.15 -43.44 37.41
C SER A 254 12.36 -43.41 38.33
N THR A 255 12.26 -42.61 39.40
CA THR A 255 13.12 -42.72 40.57
C THR A 255 12.27 -42.85 41.82
N SER A 256 11.95 -44.11 42.13
CA SER A 256 11.82 -44.70 43.47
C SER A 256 11.28 -43.83 44.62
N VAL A 257 10.10 -44.20 45.15
CA VAL A 257 9.98 -44.51 46.59
C VAL A 257 9.13 -45.77 46.77
N THR A 258 9.71 -46.68 47.54
CA THR A 258 9.24 -47.96 48.08
C THR A 258 7.82 -47.96 48.65
N GLN A 259 7.16 -49.11 48.50
CA GLN A 259 5.99 -49.53 49.27
C GLN A 259 6.21 -49.34 50.77
N ASP A 260 5.25 -48.69 51.43
CA ASP A 260 4.94 -48.95 52.83
C ASP A 260 3.62 -49.75 52.88
N PRO A 261 3.66 -51.05 53.20
CA PRO A 261 2.48 -51.88 53.37
C PRO A 261 2.02 -51.79 54.82
N ASN A 262 1.50 -50.65 55.25
CA ASN A 262 0.58 -50.50 56.40
C ASN A 262 0.24 -49.02 56.65
N ALA A 263 -0.72 -48.49 55.88
CA ALA A 263 -1.49 -47.34 56.31
C ALA A 263 -2.98 -47.68 56.18
N VAL A 264 -3.64 -47.58 57.33
CA VAL A 264 -4.96 -48.10 57.70
C VAL A 264 -6.09 -47.51 56.85
N ILE A 265 -7.05 -48.37 56.53
CA ILE A 265 -8.33 -48.07 55.90
C ILE A 265 -9.20 -47.30 56.90
N ASP A 266 -9.60 -46.07 56.59
CA ASP A 266 -10.65 -45.35 57.31
C ASP A 266 -12.01 -45.57 56.59
N PRO A 267 -13.01 -46.21 57.24
CA PRO A 267 -14.26 -46.63 56.61
C PRO A 267 -15.43 -45.64 56.78
N ASN A 268 -15.22 -44.31 56.71
CA ASN A 268 -16.33 -43.35 56.82
C ASN A 268 -16.18 -42.10 55.92
N ASN A 269 -16.61 -42.19 54.64
CA ASN A 269 -17.45 -41.14 54.03
C ASN A 269 -18.06 -41.62 52.67
N PRO A 270 -19.39 -41.66 52.50
CA PRO A 270 -20.07 -42.05 51.26
C PRO A 270 -20.04 -40.86 50.28
N THR A 271 -19.94 -41.01 48.95
CA THR A 271 -21.03 -41.45 48.08
C THR A 271 -20.48 -41.51 46.64
N ALA A 272 -20.48 -42.69 46.02
CA ALA A 272 -20.71 -42.84 44.59
C ALA A 272 -22.21 -43.14 44.44
N THR A 273 -22.95 -42.73 43.42
CA THR A 273 -22.85 -43.16 42.01
C THR A 273 -23.89 -42.35 41.15
N PRO A 274 -24.19 -42.66 39.87
CA PRO A 274 -23.94 -41.83 38.67
C PRO A 274 -25.21 -41.25 38.01
N THR A 275 -25.10 -40.22 37.15
CA THR A 275 -26.11 -39.98 36.09
C THR A 275 -25.57 -39.21 34.87
N THR A 276 -26.10 -39.66 33.73
CA THR A 276 -26.01 -39.27 32.32
C THR A 276 -26.15 -37.76 32.03
N PRO A 277 -25.45 -37.21 31.01
CA PRO A 277 -25.56 -35.80 30.64
C PRO A 277 -26.78 -35.53 29.74
N THR A 278 -27.62 -34.57 30.15
CA THR A 278 -28.71 -34.01 29.34
C THR A 278 -28.24 -32.76 28.63
N ASP A 279 -28.48 -32.75 27.32
CA ASP A 279 -28.36 -31.67 26.35
C ASP A 279 -29.19 -30.42 26.72
N PRO A 280 -28.66 -29.20 26.50
CA PRO A 280 -29.50 -28.10 26.05
C PRO A 280 -28.86 -27.34 24.88
N ASN A 281 -28.93 -27.91 23.67
CA ASN A 281 -28.68 -27.22 22.41
C ASN A 281 -30.01 -26.93 21.71
N ALA A 282 -30.52 -25.72 21.92
CA ALA A 282 -31.43 -25.08 20.99
C ALA A 282 -31.21 -23.57 21.00
N THR A 283 -30.15 -23.10 20.33
CA THR A 283 -30.17 -21.74 19.76
C THR A 283 -29.69 -21.78 18.31
N THR A 284 -30.61 -21.37 17.45
CA THR A 284 -30.47 -21.16 16.02
C THR A 284 -29.45 -20.06 15.72
N THR A 285 -28.36 -20.39 15.04
CA THR A 285 -27.39 -19.39 14.55
C THR A 285 -27.82 -18.87 13.19
N THR A 286 -28.54 -17.76 13.18
CA THR A 286 -28.70 -16.88 12.02
C THR A 286 -27.34 -16.25 11.66
N PRO A 287 -26.98 -16.09 10.38
CA PRO A 287 -25.70 -15.51 9.97
C PRO A 287 -25.48 -14.09 10.54
N ALA A 288 -24.30 -13.83 11.10
CA ALA A 288 -23.93 -12.54 11.68
C ALA A 288 -23.87 -11.44 10.61
N ALA A 289 -24.73 -10.44 10.76
CA ALA A 289 -24.69 -9.19 10.01
C ALA A 289 -23.39 -8.39 10.29
N PRO A 290 -22.91 -7.57 9.35
CA PRO A 290 -21.71 -6.75 9.53
C PRO A 290 -21.80 -5.89 10.79
N LYS A 291 -20.70 -5.88 11.57
CA LYS A 291 -20.58 -5.19 12.85
C LYS A 291 -20.91 -3.70 12.67
N GLN A 292 -22.00 -3.26 13.29
CA GLN A 292 -22.45 -1.86 13.28
C GLN A 292 -21.34 -0.95 13.86
N PRO A 293 -21.02 0.18 13.21
CA PRO A 293 -20.01 1.10 13.72
C PRO A 293 -20.41 1.64 15.10
N ALA A 294 -19.46 1.62 16.05
CA ALA A 294 -19.70 1.99 17.44
C ALA A 294 -19.69 3.52 17.68
N ALA A 295 -19.28 4.32 16.69
CA ALA A 295 -19.16 5.77 16.80
C ALA A 295 -20.00 6.51 15.76
N ASP A 296 -20.55 7.67 16.13
CA ASP A 296 -21.29 8.57 15.23
C ASP A 296 -20.35 9.14 14.14
N PRO A 297 -20.66 9.03 12.83
CA PRO A 297 -19.90 9.67 11.76
C PRO A 297 -19.54 11.14 12.00
N LYS A 298 -20.44 11.89 12.64
CA LYS A 298 -20.22 13.31 13.01
C LYS A 298 -19.00 13.47 13.91
N SER A 299 -18.79 12.56 14.86
CA SER A 299 -17.64 12.61 15.78
C SER A 299 -16.30 12.54 15.04
N THR A 300 -16.24 11.81 13.92
CA THR A 300 -15.04 11.71 13.09
C THR A 300 -14.73 13.02 12.38
N VAL A 301 -15.74 13.69 11.83
CA VAL A 301 -15.58 15.02 11.20
C VAL A 301 -15.17 16.07 12.23
N SER A 302 -15.80 16.07 13.42
CA SER A 302 -15.40 16.96 14.52
C SER A 302 -13.93 16.73 14.92
N LYS A 303 -13.52 15.47 15.08
CA LYS A 303 -12.13 15.12 15.44
C LYS A 303 -11.14 15.55 14.36
N PHE A 304 -11.48 15.36 13.09
CA PHE A 304 -10.67 15.82 11.96
C PHE A 304 -10.47 17.34 12.01
N LEU A 305 -11.56 18.12 12.07
CA LEU A 305 -11.50 19.58 12.07
C LEU A 305 -10.74 20.12 13.30
N ASN A 306 -10.93 19.51 14.48
CA ASN A 306 -10.17 19.86 15.68
C ASN A 306 -8.67 19.55 15.55
N SER A 307 -8.32 18.44 14.89
CA SER A 307 -6.92 18.06 14.65
C SER A 307 -6.25 19.01 13.65
N VAL A 308 -6.96 19.44 12.60
CA VAL A 308 -6.49 20.50 11.68
C VAL A 308 -6.31 21.82 12.42
N SER A 309 -7.30 22.20 13.24
CA SER A 309 -7.30 23.44 14.02
C SER A 309 -6.12 23.53 14.98
N SER A 310 -5.80 22.42 15.66
CA SER A 310 -4.67 22.31 16.58
C SER A 310 -3.32 22.03 15.90
N GLN A 311 -3.26 22.09 14.57
CA GLN A 311 -2.07 21.76 13.77
C GLN A 311 -1.55 20.33 13.96
N ASN A 312 -2.34 19.43 14.55
CA ASN A 312 -2.04 18.00 14.60
C ASN A 312 -2.47 17.32 13.30
N LEU A 313 -1.78 17.68 12.21
CA LEU A 313 -2.11 17.24 10.86
C LEU A 313 -1.96 15.73 10.70
N LYS A 314 -1.09 15.09 11.48
CA LYS A 314 -0.94 13.64 11.50
C LYS A 314 -2.20 12.96 12.04
N ALA A 315 -2.71 13.41 13.18
CA ALA A 315 -3.98 12.91 13.71
C ALA A 315 -5.16 13.18 12.76
N ALA A 316 -5.18 14.36 12.11
CA ALA A 316 -6.19 14.66 11.10
C ALA A 316 -6.11 13.67 9.92
N TYR A 317 -4.92 13.45 9.37
CA TYR A 317 -4.71 12.53 8.26
C TYR A 317 -5.13 11.09 8.61
N GLU A 318 -4.80 10.60 9.81
CA GLU A 318 -5.19 9.26 10.27
C GLU A 318 -6.71 9.09 10.43
N THR A 319 -7.48 10.15 10.65
CA THR A 319 -8.96 10.09 10.65
C THR A 319 -9.55 10.05 9.24
N SER A 320 -8.71 10.09 8.21
CA SER A 320 -9.10 10.10 6.81
C SER A 320 -8.58 8.87 6.06
N SER A 321 -9.24 8.57 4.96
CA SER A 321 -8.84 7.62 3.92
C SER A 321 -9.40 8.15 2.60
N ASN A 322 -9.13 9.44 2.35
CA ASN A 322 -9.56 10.18 1.18
C ASN A 322 -8.45 10.14 0.12
N PRO A 323 -8.66 9.49 -1.03
CA PRO A 323 -7.64 9.39 -2.07
C PRO A 323 -7.25 10.75 -2.66
N SER A 324 -8.14 11.76 -2.61
CA SER A 324 -7.86 13.09 -3.17
C SER A 324 -6.84 13.90 -2.36
N TRP A 325 -6.54 13.49 -1.14
CA TRP A 325 -5.58 14.19 -0.27
C TRP A 325 -4.15 13.67 -0.41
N GLY A 326 -3.93 12.61 -1.18
CA GLY A 326 -2.61 12.06 -1.46
C GLY A 326 -1.92 11.53 -0.21
N SER A 327 -0.59 11.70 -0.13
CA SER A 327 0.20 11.29 1.03
C SER A 327 0.08 12.29 2.19
N TYR A 328 0.62 11.92 3.35
CA TYR A 328 0.68 12.83 4.49
C TYR A 328 1.43 14.13 4.16
N GLU A 329 2.48 14.06 3.34
CA GLU A 329 3.28 15.22 2.92
C GLU A 329 2.45 16.18 2.05
N SER A 330 1.62 15.67 1.14
CA SER A 330 0.68 16.49 0.35
C SER A 330 -0.41 17.08 1.23
N PHE A 331 -1.02 16.26 2.10
CA PHE A 331 -2.05 16.70 3.03
C PHE A 331 -1.56 17.79 3.99
N SER A 332 -0.34 17.64 4.53
CA SER A 332 0.27 18.55 5.50
C SER A 332 1.09 19.69 4.86
N ASN A 333 1.07 19.80 3.53
CA ASN A 333 1.85 20.78 2.81
C ASN A 333 1.45 22.23 3.21
N PRO A 334 2.43 23.10 3.54
CA PRO A 334 2.15 24.46 4.01
C PRO A 334 1.69 25.44 2.93
N THR A 335 1.80 25.10 1.65
CA THR A 335 1.41 25.97 0.51
C THR A 335 0.21 25.46 -0.27
N SER A 336 -0.07 24.14 -0.26
CA SER A 336 -1.12 23.52 -1.09
C SER A 336 -2.07 22.57 -0.34
N GLY A 337 -1.85 22.33 0.95
CA GLY A 337 -2.66 21.43 1.78
C GLY A 337 -3.17 22.07 3.07
N PHE A 338 -3.60 21.23 4.01
CA PHE A 338 -4.06 21.64 5.34
C PHE A 338 -2.92 22.20 6.20
N GLY A 339 -1.66 22.07 5.78
CA GLY A 339 -0.53 22.72 6.43
C GLY A 339 -0.53 24.24 6.34
N SER A 340 -1.28 24.82 5.40
CA SER A 340 -1.47 26.27 5.28
C SER A 340 -2.47 26.84 6.29
N VAL A 341 -3.31 25.98 6.87
CA VAL A 341 -4.31 26.35 7.87
C VAL A 341 -3.61 26.71 9.17
N LYS A 342 -4.06 27.76 9.84
CA LYS A 342 -3.62 28.16 11.18
C LYS A 342 -4.62 27.73 12.25
N ASN A 343 -5.92 27.89 11.97
CA ASN A 343 -7.01 27.58 12.88
C ASN A 343 -8.29 27.25 12.11
N VAL A 344 -9.17 26.46 12.72
CA VAL A 344 -10.52 26.19 12.24
C VAL A 344 -11.54 26.50 13.32
N SER A 345 -12.57 27.28 12.98
CA SER A 345 -13.70 27.61 13.86
C SER A 345 -14.97 26.95 13.35
N VAL A 346 -15.40 25.87 14.01
CA VAL A 346 -16.57 25.08 13.59
C VAL A 346 -17.86 25.79 14.01
N LYS A 347 -18.75 26.04 13.04
CA LYS A 347 -20.06 26.66 13.28
C LYS A 347 -21.17 25.61 13.42
N ASN A 348 -21.20 24.63 12.53
CA ASN A 348 -22.20 23.57 12.54
C ASN A 348 -21.65 22.28 11.93
N ILE A 349 -22.11 21.13 12.44
CA ILE A 349 -21.89 19.81 11.84
C ILE A 349 -23.19 19.00 11.93
N THR A 350 -23.66 18.48 10.80
CA THR A 350 -24.92 17.75 10.70
C THR A 350 -24.74 16.49 9.85
N THR A 351 -25.18 15.34 10.36
CA THR A 351 -25.21 14.09 9.61
C THR A 351 -26.43 14.10 8.70
N ASN A 352 -26.24 14.00 7.37
CA ASN A 352 -27.32 14.02 6.38
C ASN A 352 -27.88 12.62 6.12
N GLY A 353 -27.07 11.59 6.30
CA GLY A 353 -27.48 10.21 6.08
C GLY A 353 -26.37 9.23 6.46
N THR A 354 -26.77 8.10 7.02
CA THR A 354 -25.87 7.04 7.49
C THR A 354 -26.41 5.69 7.04
N THR A 355 -25.51 4.84 6.58
CA THR A 355 -25.74 3.42 6.27
C THR A 355 -24.70 2.59 7.03
N ALA A 356 -24.75 1.26 6.91
CA ALA A 356 -23.75 0.39 7.55
C ALA A 356 -22.30 0.69 7.11
N ASN A 357 -22.12 1.08 5.84
CA ASN A 357 -20.80 1.17 5.20
C ASN A 357 -20.39 2.61 4.82
N GLY A 358 -21.35 3.55 4.80
CA GLY A 358 -21.12 4.91 4.34
C GLY A 358 -21.95 5.94 5.11
N ALA A 359 -21.43 7.15 5.26
CA ALA A 359 -22.16 8.27 5.83
C ALA A 359 -21.85 9.58 5.10
N SER A 360 -22.77 10.54 5.17
CA SER A 360 -22.60 11.89 4.64
C SER A 360 -22.82 12.89 5.77
N VAL A 361 -21.84 13.77 5.97
CA VAL A 361 -21.85 14.78 7.04
C VAL A 361 -21.57 16.14 6.42
N ASN A 362 -22.47 17.09 6.63
CA ASN A 362 -22.24 18.48 6.28
C ASN A 362 -21.58 19.21 7.46
N ALA A 363 -20.64 20.10 7.17
CA ALA A 363 -20.10 21.04 8.13
C ALA A 363 -20.01 22.45 7.55
N THR A 364 -20.21 23.43 8.41
CA THR A 364 -19.92 24.83 8.12
C THR A 364 -18.90 25.31 9.14
N TYR A 365 -17.80 25.91 8.68
CA TYR A 365 -16.72 26.36 9.53
C TYR A 365 -15.89 27.44 8.85
N ASP A 366 -15.16 28.21 9.64
CA ASP A 366 -14.23 29.21 9.15
C ASP A 366 -12.80 28.67 9.24
N VAL A 367 -12.03 28.88 8.18
CA VAL A 367 -10.61 28.53 8.12
C VAL A 367 -9.81 29.81 8.10
N THR A 368 -8.89 29.96 9.06
CA THR A 368 -7.91 31.04 9.04
C THR A 368 -6.58 30.48 8.57
N ASP A 369 -5.98 31.07 7.54
CA ASP A 369 -4.65 30.69 7.06
C ASP A 369 -3.53 31.29 7.93
N LYS A 370 -2.28 30.90 7.65
CA LYS A 370 -1.10 31.43 8.36
C LYS A 370 -0.83 32.91 8.13
N ASN A 371 -1.38 33.48 7.06
CA ASN A 371 -1.30 34.93 6.77
C ASN A 371 -2.41 35.72 7.48
N GLY A 372 -3.32 35.06 8.19
CA GLY A 372 -4.41 35.68 8.94
C GLY A 372 -5.69 35.91 8.15
N LYS A 373 -5.77 35.45 6.89
CA LYS A 373 -6.99 35.54 6.09
C LYS A 373 -7.97 34.45 6.52
N THR A 374 -9.22 34.83 6.75
CA THR A 374 -10.30 33.91 7.14
C THR A 374 -11.27 33.69 5.98
N THR A 375 -11.59 32.43 5.70
CA THR A 375 -12.54 32.01 4.65
C THR A 375 -13.59 31.09 5.27
N SER A 376 -14.88 31.41 5.08
CA SER A 376 -15.98 30.52 5.46
C SER A 376 -16.16 29.41 4.43
N LEU A 377 -16.23 28.17 4.90
CA LEU A 377 -16.43 26.99 4.08
C LEU A 377 -17.70 26.26 4.49
N LYS A 378 -18.47 25.84 3.48
CA LYS A 378 -19.54 24.87 3.61
C LYS A 378 -19.09 23.61 2.91
N VAL A 379 -19.03 22.49 3.63
CA VAL A 379 -18.39 21.27 3.14
C VAL A 379 -19.29 20.07 3.37
N THR A 380 -19.30 19.15 2.40
CA THR A 380 -19.83 17.80 2.56
C THR A 380 -18.68 16.82 2.65
N PHE A 381 -18.64 16.08 3.77
CA PHE A 381 -17.73 14.96 4.02
C PHE A 381 -18.45 13.65 3.71
N GLY A 382 -17.87 12.84 2.83
CA GLY A 382 -18.27 11.43 2.69
C GLY A 382 -17.38 10.58 3.58
N LEU A 383 -17.98 9.72 4.40
CA LEU A 383 -17.27 8.79 5.27
C LEU A 383 -17.53 7.36 4.85
N LYS A 384 -16.53 6.50 5.00
CA LYS A 384 -16.64 5.06 4.83
C LYS A 384 -16.29 4.35 6.14
N ASN A 385 -16.99 3.26 6.44
CA ASN A 385 -16.67 2.40 7.56
C ASN A 385 -15.51 1.47 7.15
N VAL A 386 -14.38 1.57 7.85
CA VAL A 386 -13.21 0.71 7.65
C VAL A 386 -12.97 -0.02 8.96
N ASN A 387 -13.23 -1.33 8.97
CA ASN A 387 -13.01 -2.21 10.13
C ASN A 387 -13.74 -1.77 11.42
N GLY A 388 -14.88 -1.10 11.31
CA GLY A 388 -15.66 -0.60 12.45
C GLY A 388 -15.40 0.87 12.79
N ASP A 389 -14.43 1.51 12.14
CA ASP A 389 -14.10 2.92 12.31
C ASP A 389 -14.54 3.75 11.10
N TRP A 390 -15.13 4.92 11.35
CA TRP A 390 -15.41 5.89 10.30
C TRP A 390 -14.12 6.59 9.85
N LYS A 391 -13.90 6.65 8.54
CA LYS A 391 -12.82 7.43 7.92
C LYS A 391 -13.39 8.39 6.89
N ILE A 392 -12.90 9.62 6.86
CA ILE A 392 -13.25 10.59 5.80
C ILE A 392 -12.71 10.08 4.48
N SER A 393 -13.60 9.78 3.54
CA SER A 393 -13.30 9.21 2.22
C SER A 393 -13.45 10.21 1.08
N SER A 394 -14.18 11.30 1.28
CA SER A 394 -14.30 12.39 0.32
C SER A 394 -14.54 13.72 1.02
N TYR A 395 -14.19 14.80 0.33
CA TYR A 395 -14.30 16.17 0.81
C TYR A 395 -14.72 17.06 -0.35
N LYS A 396 -15.88 17.71 -0.23
CA LYS A 396 -16.42 18.59 -1.26
C LYS A 396 -16.77 19.93 -0.64
N ILE A 397 -16.14 21.01 -1.10
CA ILE A 397 -16.56 22.37 -0.80
C ILE A 397 -17.80 22.66 -1.65
N ASN A 398 -18.87 23.09 -0.99
CA ASN A 398 -20.09 23.51 -1.64
C ASN A 398 -20.01 25.01 -1.92
N PRO A 399 -20.47 25.45 -3.10
CA PRO A 399 -20.53 26.87 -3.44
C PRO A 399 -21.45 27.67 -2.52
#